data_AF-A0A923Z6X3-F1
#
_entry.id   AF-A0A923Z6X3-F1
#
_cell.length_a   1.000
_cell.length_b   1.000
_cell.length_c   1.000
_cell.angle_alpha   90.00
_cell.angle_beta   90.00
_cell.angle_gamma   90.00
#
_symmetry.space_group_name_H-M   'P 1'
#
loop_
_entity.id
_entity.type
_entity.pdbx_description
1 polymer ?
#
loop_
_entity_poly.entity_id
_entity_poly.type
_entity_poly.pdbx_seq_one_letter_code
_entity_poly.pdbx_strand_id
1 'polypeptide(L)' 'MIDSVAAIGIARKRAEEKGWAFAEPFAVTTRRAWFSCGLLRFETETNAGMRGTKARFVIDARSGEIISEGYLPR' A
#
# COMPACT_ATOMS: atom_id res chain seq x y z
N MET A 1 13.17 -8.69 4.52
CA MET A 1 11.87 -8.92 3.88
C MET A 1 10.83 -8.51 4.91
N ILE A 2 10.04 -7.50 4.62
CA ILE A 2 8.99 -7.01 5.50
C ILE A 2 7.76 -7.90 5.39
N ASP A 3 7.00 -7.99 6.48
CA ASP A 3 5.71 -8.65 6.50
C ASP A 3 4.60 -7.68 6.06
N SER A 4 3.41 -8.24 5.85
CA SER A 4 2.24 -7.43 5.53
C SER A 4 1.95 -6.41 6.63
N VAL A 5 2.13 -6.75 7.90
CA VAL A 5 1.89 -5.84 9.03
C VAL A 5 2.80 -4.61 9.00
N ALA A 6 4.10 -4.79 8.74
CA ALA A 6 5.03 -3.67 8.57
C ALA A 6 4.68 -2.84 7.34
N ALA A 7 4.24 -3.45 6.23
CA ALA A 7 3.78 -2.71 5.05
C ALA A 7 2.56 -1.82 5.39
N ILE A 8 1.65 -2.28 6.24
CA ILE A 8 0.52 -1.46 6.74
C ILE A 8 1.03 -0.29 7.56
N GLY A 9 1.96 -0.53 8.49
CA GLY A 9 2.53 0.53 9.32
C GLY A 9 3.21 1.62 8.48
N ILE A 10 3.94 1.23 7.44
CA ILE A 10 4.58 2.15 6.50
C ILE A 10 3.52 2.95 5.72
N ALA A 11 2.51 2.27 5.17
CA ALA A 11 1.43 2.93 4.42
C ALA A 11 0.63 3.91 5.29
N ARG A 12 0.33 3.54 6.54
CA ARG A 12 -0.39 4.39 7.50
C ARG A 12 0.42 5.62 7.87
N LYS A 13 1.68 5.44 8.27
CA LYS A 13 2.56 6.55 8.62
C LYS A 13 2.71 7.52 7.44
N ARG A 14 2.86 6.98 6.22
CA ARG A 14 2.95 7.80 5.02
C ARG A 14 1.67 8.56 4.70
N ALA A 15 0.52 7.94 4.89
CA ALA A 15 -0.77 8.60 4.73
C ALA A 15 -0.96 9.73 5.76
N GLU A 16 -0.62 9.49 7.03
CA GLU A 16 -0.66 10.49 8.10
C GLU A 16 0.28 11.68 7.81
N GLU A 17 1.53 11.41 7.38
CA GLU A 17 2.49 12.46 6.97
C GLU A 17 1.96 13.35 5.85
N LYS A 18 1.13 12.80 4.95
CA LYS A 18 0.55 13.52 3.81
C LYS A 18 -0.85 14.09 4.08
N GLY A 19 -1.42 13.83 5.26
CA GLY A 19 -2.80 14.18 5.57
C GLY A 19 -3.83 13.43 4.70
N TRP A 20 -3.47 12.26 4.16
CA TRP A 20 -4.38 11.45 3.36
C TRP A 20 -5.33 10.66 4.25
N ALA A 21 -6.58 10.55 3.79
CA ALA A 21 -7.59 9.74 4.47
C ALA A 21 -7.20 8.25 4.43
N PHE A 22 -6.83 7.71 5.60
CA PHE A 22 -6.56 6.29 5.81
C PHE A 22 -7.78 5.66 6.47
N ALA A 23 -8.78 5.30 5.65
CA ALA A 23 -10.04 4.73 6.12
C ALA A 23 -10.06 3.19 5.94
N GLU A 24 -10.72 2.51 6.88
CA GLU A 24 -11.10 1.10 6.75
C GLU A 24 -12.32 0.96 5.83
N PRO A 25 -12.48 -0.14 5.08
CA PRO A 25 -11.68 -1.36 5.09
C PRO A 25 -10.36 -1.21 4.33
N PHE A 26 -9.35 -1.91 4.82
CA PHE A 26 -8.01 -1.90 4.27
C PHE A 26 -7.68 -3.26 3.65
N ALA A 27 -7.07 -3.27 2.47
CA ALA A 27 -6.65 -4.49 1.79
C ALA A 27 -5.14 -4.48 1.53
N VAL A 28 -4.44 -5.55 1.92
CA VAL A 28 -3.10 -5.87 1.42
C VAL A 28 -3.22 -6.97 0.40
N THR A 29 -2.71 -6.74 -0.80
CA THR A 29 -2.49 -7.79 -1.78
C THR A 29 -1.00 -7.98 -1.99
N THR A 30 -0.50 -9.17 -1.69
CA THR A 30 0.86 -9.55 -2.04
C THR A 30 0.90 -9.93 -3.51
N ARG A 31 1.65 -9.18 -4.32
CA ARG A 31 1.85 -9.48 -5.74
C ARG A 31 3.30 -9.90 -5.96
N ARG A 32 3.48 -10.98 -6.72
CA ARG A 32 4.78 -11.40 -7.23
C ARG A 32 4.88 -10.95 -8.68
N ALA A 33 5.95 -10.25 -9.03
CA ALA A 33 6.16 -9.89 -10.42
C ALA A 33 6.37 -11.17 -11.26
N TRP A 34 5.59 -11.31 -12.33
CA TRP A 34 5.62 -12.50 -13.20
C TRP A 34 6.90 -12.57 -14.04
N PHE A 35 7.44 -11.42 -14.47
CA PHE A 35 8.56 -11.33 -15.40
C PHE A 35 9.89 -10.91 -14.78
N SER A 36 9.89 -10.36 -13.56
CA SER A 36 11.11 -9.99 -12.84
C SER A 36 11.26 -10.90 -11.63
N CYS A 37 12.10 -11.91 -11.80
CA CYS A 37 12.50 -12.91 -10.83
C CYS A 37 12.58 -12.35 -9.38
N GLY A 38 11.49 -12.47 -8.62
CA GLY A 38 11.52 -12.30 -7.16
C GLY A 38 11.15 -10.93 -6.58
N LEU A 39 10.71 -9.93 -7.36
CA LEU A 39 10.16 -8.71 -6.75
C LEU A 39 8.77 -9.01 -6.18
N LEU A 40 8.77 -9.30 -4.88
CA LEU A 40 7.56 -9.42 -4.07
C LEU A 40 7.20 -8.01 -3.60
N ARG A 41 5.99 -7.56 -3.92
CA ARG A 41 5.51 -6.23 -3.58
C ARG A 41 4.17 -6.34 -2.86
N PHE A 42 3.99 -5.47 -1.87
CA PHE A 42 2.73 -5.31 -1.17
C PHE A 42 1.97 -4.15 -1.79
N GLU A 43 0.83 -4.45 -2.38
CA GLU A 43 -0.11 -3.44 -2.82
C GLU A 43 -1.12 -3.23 -1.71
N THR A 44 -1.14 -2.03 -1.14
CA THR A 44 -2.05 -1.63 -0.08
C THR A 44 -3.09 -0.67 -0.63
N GLU A 45 -4.35 -0.89 -0.27
CA GLU A 45 -5.47 -0.02 -0.67
C GLU A 45 -6.31 0.30 0.57
N THR A 46 -6.50 1.59 0.83
CA THR A 46 -7.44 2.08 1.85
C THR A 46 -8.81 2.26 1.22
N ASN A 47 -9.86 2.12 2.03
CA ASN A 47 -11.26 2.15 1.56
C ASN A 47 -11.52 1.11 0.45
N ALA A 48 -10.88 -0.05 0.55
CA ALA A 48 -10.88 -1.07 -0.48
C ALA A 48 -12.30 -1.61 -0.74
N GLY A 49 -12.76 -1.53 -1.99
CA GLY A 49 -14.10 -1.97 -2.39
C GLY A 49 -15.22 -0.95 -2.16
N MET A 50 -14.92 0.23 -1.60
CA MET A 50 -15.89 1.29 -1.38
C MET A 50 -15.78 2.40 -2.43
N ARG A 51 -16.88 3.10 -2.69
CA ARG A 51 -16.90 4.31 -3.53
C ARG A 51 -16.56 5.52 -2.66
N GLY A 52 -15.34 6.04 -2.77
CA GLY A 52 -14.87 7.10 -1.89
C GLY A 52 -13.44 7.52 -2.17
N THR A 53 -12.96 8.44 -1.34
CA THR A 53 -11.54 8.77 -1.26
C THR A 53 -10.75 7.52 -0.91
N LYS A 54 -9.68 7.25 -1.66
CA LYS A 54 -8.81 6.10 -1.42
C LYS A 54 -7.34 6.45 -1.59
N ALA A 55 -6.51 5.84 -0.77
CA ALA A 55 -5.06 5.88 -0.87
C ALA A 55 -4.57 4.49 -1.26
N ARG A 56 -3.70 4.44 -2.27
CA ARG A 56 -3.05 3.21 -2.72
C ARG A 56 -1.55 3.37 -2.57
N PHE A 57 -0.90 2.36 -2.00
CA PHE A 57 0.55 2.31 -1.92
C PHE A 57 1.06 0.97 -2.47
N VAL A 58 2.22 0.99 -3.08
CA VAL A 58 2.94 -0.18 -3.55
C VAL A 58 4.29 -0.16 -2.87
N ILE A 59 4.55 -1.17 -2.06
CA ILE A 59 5.73 -1.25 -1.20
C ILE A 59 6.56 -2.46 -1.61
N ASP A 60 7.87 -2.29 -1.77
CA ASP A 60 8.80 -3.38 -1.99
C ASP A 60 8.88 -4.25 -0.73
N ALA A 61 8.62 -5.55 -0.84
CA ALA A 61 8.66 -6.46 0.29
C ALA A 61 10.09 -6.73 0.80
N ARG A 62 11.13 -6.43 0.02
CA ARG A 62 12.53 -6.66 0.41
C ARG A 62 13.07 -5.52 1.24
N SER A 63 12.91 -4.28 0.76
CA SER A 63 13.45 -3.06 1.37
C SER A 63 12.44 -2.30 2.23
N GLY A 64 11.14 -2.49 2.01
CA GLY A 64 10.09 -1.65 2.60
C GLY A 64 9.97 -0.27 1.95
N GLU A 65 10.60 -0.07 0.79
CA GLU A 65 10.52 1.18 0.05
C GLU A 65 9.17 1.32 -0.66
N ILE A 66 8.61 2.53 -0.64
CA ILE A 66 7.37 2.83 -1.35
C ILE A 66 7.71 3.07 -2.83
N ILE A 67 7.42 2.08 -3.66
CA ILE A 67 7.63 2.12 -5.12
C ILE A 67 6.62 3.08 -5.77
N SER A 68 5.38 3.07 -5.28
CA SER A 68 4.31 3.90 -5.83
C SER A 68 3.34 4.29 -4.74
N GLU A 69 2.84 5.52 -4.81
CA GLU A 69 1.82 6.03 -3.92
C GLU A 69 0.82 6.86 -4.74
N GLY A 70 -0.46 6.76 -4.39
CA GLY A 70 -1.52 7.45 -5.10
C GLY A 70 -2.66 7.77 -4.15
N TYR A 71 -3.17 8.99 -4.25
CA TYR A 71 -4.35 9.42 -3.53
C TYR A 71 -5.40 9.84 -4.55
N LEU A 72 -6.55 9.18 -4.48
CA LEU A 72 -7.73 9.56 -5.25
C LEU A 72 -8.71 10.21 -4.28
N PRO A 73 -8.67 11.55 -4.14
CA PRO A 73 -9.76 12.29 -3.52
C PRO A 73 -10.99 12.20 -4.43
N ARG A 74 -12.17 12.00 -3.85
CA ARG A 74 -13.43 12.02 -4.58
C ARG A 74 -14.02 13.41 -4.64
#